data_AF-A0A9D9Q618-F1
#
_entry.id   AF-A0A9D9Q618-F1
#
_cell.length_a   1.000
_cell.length_b   1.000
_cell.length_c   1.000
_cell.angle_alpha   90.00
_cell.angle_beta   90.00
_cell.angle_gamma   90.00
#
_symmetry.space_group_name_H-M   'P 1'
#
loop_
_entity.id
_entity.type
_entity.pdbx_description
1 polymer ?
#
loop_
_entity_poly.entity_id
_entity_poly.type
_entity_poly.pdbx_seq_one_letter_code
_entity_poly.pdbx_strand_id
1 'polypeptide(L)'
;FDLFDYFDCIAGASMDLSRCKKEDVIAYAFEKGGVSNLQNAVMVGDREQDVTGAKKTGIDSIGVLYGYGSREELETAGATHIAPAVMDVQRIIAG
;
A
#
# COMPACT_ATOMS: atom_id res chain seq x y z
N PHE A 1 14.62 14.97 2.54
CA PHE A 1 14.90 13.69 1.90
C PHE A 1 14.57 13.85 0.43
N ASP A 2 15.55 13.62 -0.45
CA ASP A 2 15.40 13.80 -1.90
C ASP A 2 14.89 12.51 -2.53
N LEU A 3 13.64 12.17 -2.18
CA LEU A 3 13.01 10.91 -2.60
C LEU A 3 11.96 11.09 -3.69
N PHE A 4 11.58 12.35 -4.01
CA PHE A 4 10.51 12.63 -4.95
C PHE A 4 10.78 12.07 -6.35
N ASP A 5 12.05 12.00 -6.76
CA ASP A 5 12.45 11.51 -8.08
C ASP A 5 12.24 9.99 -8.26
N TYR A 6 11.91 9.26 -7.20
CA TYR A 6 11.62 7.81 -7.26
C TYR A 6 10.12 7.49 -7.38
N PHE A 7 9.24 8.50 -7.37
CA PHE A 7 7.78 8.30 -7.42
C PHE A 7 7.19 8.89 -8.70
N ASP A 8 6.54 8.05 -9.52
CA ASP A 8 5.78 8.51 -10.69
C ASP A 8 4.55 9.35 -10.28
N CYS A 9 4.00 9.11 -9.08
CA CYS A 9 2.84 9.82 -8.56
C CYS A 9 2.87 9.91 -7.03
N ILE A 10 2.38 11.04 -6.50
CA ILE A 10 2.18 11.25 -5.06
C ILE A 10 0.71 11.56 -4.83
N ALA A 11 0.04 10.66 -4.12
CA ALA A 11 -1.37 10.76 -3.78
C ALA A 11 -1.55 10.69 -2.26
N GLY A 12 -2.38 11.58 -1.72
CA GLY A 12 -2.73 11.61 -0.30
C GLY A 12 -4.18 11.98 -0.11
N ALA A 13 -4.68 11.99 1.13
CA ALA A 13 -6.04 12.40 1.41
C ALA A 13 -6.31 13.85 0.95
N SER A 14 -7.56 14.16 0.58
CA SER A 14 -7.96 15.52 0.25
C SER A 14 -8.41 16.30 1.49
N MET A 15 -8.19 17.62 1.48
CA MET A 15 -8.58 18.51 2.59
C MET A 15 -10.10 18.65 2.74
N ASP A 16 -10.84 18.47 1.65
CA ASP A 16 -12.31 18.50 1.61
C ASP A 16 -12.95 17.16 1.98
N LEU A 17 -12.15 16.17 2.40
CA LEU A 17 -12.56 14.82 2.78
C LEU A 17 -13.22 13.99 1.66
N SER A 18 -13.24 14.47 0.42
CA SER A 18 -13.72 13.70 -0.74
C SER A 18 -12.87 12.44 -0.99
N ARG A 19 -11.62 12.43 -0.55
CA ARG A 19 -10.69 11.30 -0.57
C ARG A 19 -10.06 11.14 0.80
N CYS A 20 -10.70 10.39 1.70
CA CYS A 20 -10.18 10.15 3.05
C CYS A 20 -9.91 8.67 3.34
N LYS A 21 -10.60 7.75 2.67
CA LYS A 21 -10.38 6.32 2.85
C LYS A 21 -9.19 5.86 2.03
N LYS A 22 -8.54 4.79 2.49
CA LYS A 22 -7.34 4.27 1.84
C LYS A 22 -7.65 3.79 0.41
N GLU A 23 -8.81 3.13 0.21
CA GLU A 23 -9.27 2.71 -1.12
C GLU A 23 -9.41 3.88 -2.11
N ASP A 24 -9.88 5.05 -1.64
CA ASP A 24 -10.05 6.24 -2.48
C ASP A 24 -8.68 6.83 -2.87
N VAL A 25 -7.71 6.81 -1.94
CA VAL A 25 -6.33 7.25 -2.20
C VAL A 25 -5.63 6.33 -3.19
N ILE A 26 -5.77 5.01 -3.04
CA ILE A 26 -5.17 4.03 -3.94
C ILE A 26 -5.77 4.15 -5.35
N ALA A 27 -7.10 4.23 -5.46
CA ALA A 27 -7.77 4.40 -6.75
C ALA A 27 -7.33 5.68 -7.47
N TYR A 28 -7.23 6.80 -6.74
CA TYR A 28 -6.73 8.05 -7.28
C TYR A 28 -5.26 7.96 -7.72
N ALA A 29 -4.41 7.26 -6.97
CA ALA A 29 -3.01 7.03 -7.34
C ALA A 29 -2.90 6.24 -8.65
N PHE A 30 -3.73 5.22 -8.85
CA PHE A 30 -3.77 4.45 -10.09
C PHE A 30 -4.25 5.29 -11.28
N GLU A 31 -5.29 6.10 -11.10
CA GLU A 31 -5.77 7.02 -12.13
C GLU A 31 -4.66 8.00 -12.55
N LYS A 32 -3.98 8.64 -11.59
CA LYS A 32 -2.94 9.64 -11.87
C LYS A 32 -1.62 9.05 -12.34
N GLY A 33 -1.28 7.85 -11.87
CA GLY A 33 -0.10 7.09 -12.31
C GLY A 33 -0.30 6.33 -13.62
N GLY A 34 -1.50 6.34 -14.21
CA GLY A 34 -1.79 5.60 -15.44
C GLY A 34 -1.71 4.08 -15.28
N VAL A 35 -1.95 3.57 -14.08
CA VAL A 35 -1.86 2.13 -13.77
C VAL A 35 -3.18 1.44 -14.15
N SER A 36 -3.15 0.62 -15.19
CA SER A 36 -4.32 -0.11 -15.68
C SER A 36 -4.30 -1.60 -15.36
N ASN A 37 -3.13 -2.19 -15.11
CA ASN A 37 -2.99 -3.60 -14.77
C ASN A 37 -2.79 -3.79 -13.26
N LEU A 38 -3.90 -4.01 -12.55
CA LEU A 38 -3.90 -4.19 -11.10
C LEU A 38 -3.27 -5.50 -10.64
N GLN A 39 -3.12 -6.51 -11.52
CA GLN A 39 -2.50 -7.79 -11.15
C GLN A 39 -0.99 -7.65 -10.85
N ASN A 40 -0.36 -6.57 -11.33
CA ASN A 40 1.04 -6.28 -11.08
C ASN A 40 1.22 -5.20 -9.98
N ALA A 41 0.15 -4.85 -9.27
CA ALA A 41 0.18 -3.82 -8.24
C ALA A 41 0.13 -4.45 -6.85
N VAL A 42 0.90 -3.89 -5.92
CA VAL A 42 0.93 -4.30 -4.51
C VAL A 42 0.96 -3.07 -3.62
N MET A 43 0.20 -3.09 -2.53
CA MET A 43 0.20 -2.06 -1.50
C MET A 43 1.19 -2.42 -0.40
N VAL A 44 2.17 -1.57 -0.12
CA VAL A 44 3.08 -1.73 1.03
C VAL A 44 2.65 -0.76 2.12
N GLY A 45 2.40 -1.27 3.32
CA GLY A 45 1.96 -0.45 4.45
C GLY A 45 2.09 -1.17 5.79
N ASP A 46 2.04 -0.42 6.88
CA ASP A 46 2.28 -0.93 8.23
C ASP A 46 1.01 -1.10 9.06
N ARG A 47 -0.16 -0.67 8.56
CA ARG A 47 -1.43 -0.69 9.31
C ARG A 47 -2.51 -1.52 8.63
N GLU A 48 -3.49 -1.96 9.41
CA GLU A 48 -4.70 -2.65 8.89
C GLU A 48 -5.42 -1.86 7.80
N GLN A 49 -5.31 -0.53 7.83
CA GLN A 49 -5.94 0.36 6.86
C GLN A 49 -5.33 0.21 5.47
N ASP A 50 -4.03 -0.05 5.38
CA ASP A 50 -3.33 -0.32 4.12
C ASP A 50 -3.78 -1.64 3.52
N VAL A 51 -3.83 -2.68 4.34
CA VAL A 51 -4.30 -4.02 3.98
C VAL A 51 -5.77 -4.00 3.53
N THR A 52 -6.63 -3.34 4.30
CA THR A 52 -8.05 -3.23 3.98
C THR A 52 -8.26 -2.39 2.72
N GLY A 53 -7.50 -1.32 2.54
CA GLY A 53 -7.51 -0.51 1.33
C GLY A 53 -7.13 -1.32 0.09
N ALA A 54 -6.02 -2.05 0.16
CA ALA A 54 -5.55 -2.94 -0.90
C ALA A 54 -6.60 -3.97 -1.31
N LYS A 55 -7.18 -4.66 -0.31
CA LYS A 55 -8.23 -5.66 -0.51
C LYS A 55 -9.47 -5.09 -1.19
N LYS A 56 -9.91 -3.90 -0.79
CA LYS A 56 -11.07 -3.22 -1.39
C LYS A 56 -10.81 -2.76 -2.83
N THR A 57 -9.56 -2.42 -3.15
CA THR A 57 -9.15 -2.06 -4.51
C THR A 57 -8.78 -3.29 -5.36
N GLY A 58 -8.70 -4.48 -4.76
CA GLY A 58 -8.46 -5.74 -5.46
C GLY A 58 -7.00 -5.99 -5.82
N ILE A 59 -6.07 -5.48 -5.00
CA ILE A 59 -4.62 -5.67 -5.15
C ILE A 59 -4.05 -6.39 -3.93
N ASP A 60 -2.88 -7.00 -4.10
CA ASP A 60 -2.15 -7.63 -3.00
C ASP A 60 -1.60 -6.60 -2.01
N SER A 61 -1.29 -7.06 -0.80
CA SER A 61 -0.67 -6.22 0.24
C SER A 61 0.54 -6.87 0.87
N ILE A 62 1.54 -6.04 1.19
CA ILE A 62 2.72 -6.40 1.98
C ILE A 62 2.66 -5.58 3.27
N GLY A 63 2.31 -6.24 4.37
CA GLY A 63 2.32 -5.67 5.70
C GLY A 63 3.75 -5.60 6.27
N VAL A 64 4.24 -4.42 6.64
CA VAL A 64 5.61 -4.25 7.16
C VAL A 64 5.66 -4.13 8.68
N LEU A 65 6.62 -4.79 9.33
CA LEU A 65 6.73 -4.84 10.81
C LEU A 65 7.68 -3.80 11.41
N TYR A 66 8.26 -2.93 10.58
CA TYR A 66 9.15 -1.86 11.01
C TYR A 66 8.43 -0.49 11.10
N GLY A 67 7.09 -0.50 11.06
CA GLY A 67 6.23 0.66 11.29
C GLY A 67 5.53 0.61 12.66
N TYR A 68 4.26 1.03 12.70
CA TYR A 68 3.47 1.16 13.91
C TYR A 68 2.53 -0.03 14.18
N GLY A 69 2.09 -0.74 13.14
CA GLY A 69 1.18 -1.88 13.31
C GLY A 69 1.90 -3.15 13.76
N SER A 70 1.14 -4.05 14.38
CA SER A 70 1.66 -5.34 14.84
C SER A 70 1.49 -6.42 13.78
N ARG A 71 2.22 -7.54 13.93
CA ARG A 71 1.99 -8.74 13.13
C ARG A 71 0.54 -9.21 13.23
N GLU A 72 -0.02 -9.25 14.45
CA GLU A 72 -1.40 -9.68 14.68
C GLU A 72 -2.41 -8.76 13.98
N GLU A 73 -2.21 -7.44 13.99
CA GLU A 73 -3.03 -6.47 13.26
C GLU A 73 -3.05 -6.78 11.76
N LEU A 74 -1.87 -6.98 11.16
CA LEU A 74 -1.71 -7.24 9.73
C LEU A 74 -2.26 -8.61 9.31
N GLU A 75 -2.02 -9.64 10.11
CA GLU A 75 -2.56 -11.00 9.88
C GLU A 75 -4.09 -10.99 9.99
N THR A 76 -4.64 -10.30 10.99
CA THR A 76 -6.10 -10.19 11.18
C THR A 76 -6.77 -9.40 10.06
N ALA A 77 -6.12 -8.34 9.56
CA ALA A 77 -6.59 -7.58 8.41
C ALA A 77 -6.52 -8.40 7.10
N GLY A 78 -5.73 -9.47 7.09
CA GLY A 78 -5.57 -10.38 5.95
C GLY A 78 -4.53 -9.91 4.93
N ALA A 79 -3.37 -9.45 5.40
CA ALA A 79 -2.27 -9.08 4.52
C ALA A 79 -1.85 -10.28 3.64
N THR A 80 -1.60 -10.06 2.35
CA THR A 80 -1.17 -11.13 1.43
C THR A 80 0.21 -11.65 1.83
N HIS A 81 1.11 -10.72 2.19
CA HIS A 81 2.45 -11.01 2.67
C HIS A 81 2.79 -10.16 3.90
N ILE A 82 3.77 -10.62 4.67
CA ILE A 82 4.32 -9.88 5.82
C ILE A 82 5.83 -9.81 5.70
N ALA A 83 6.37 -8.59 5.77
CA ALA A 83 7.79 -8.29 5.65
C ALA A 83 8.35 -7.79 6.99
N PRO A 84 9.19 -8.58 7.68
CA PRO A 84 9.84 -8.16 8.93
C PRO A 84 10.85 -7.02 8.74
N ALA A 85 11.54 -6.96 7.59
CA ALA A 85 12.52 -5.93 7.27
C ALA A 85 12.35 -5.37 5.85
N VAL A 86 12.95 -4.21 5.59
CA VAL A 86 12.90 -3.54 4.26
C VAL A 86 13.37 -4.47 3.13
N MET A 87 14.43 -5.26 3.38
CA MET A 87 14.96 -6.19 2.38
C MET A 87 13.97 -7.32 2.01
N ASP A 88 13.02 -7.63 2.90
CA ASP A 88 12.02 -8.66 2.62
C ASP A 88 10.97 -8.18 1.62
N VAL A 89 10.67 -6.87 1.59
CA VAL A 89 9.80 -6.28 0.55
C VAL A 89 10.40 -6.49 -0.83
N GLN A 90 11.71 -6.25 -0.98
CA GLN A 90 12.41 -6.50 -2.25
C GLN A 90 12.34 -7.97 -2.66
N ARG A 91 12.53 -8.90 -1.71
CA ARG A 91 12.46 -10.34 -1.99
C ARG A 91 11.06 -10.79 -2.43
N ILE A 92 10.02 -10.20 -1.86
CA ILE A 92 8.62 -10.51 -2.21
C ILE A 92 8.30 -9.98 -3.62
N ILE A 93 8.75 -8.77 -3.96
CA ILE A 93 8.42 -8.14 -5.26
C ILE A 93 9.29 -8.71 -6.41
N ALA A 94 10.52 -9.15 -6.13
CA ALA A 94 11.45 -9.65 -7.14
C ALA A 94 11.44 -11.18 -7.33
N GLY A 95 10.69 -11.90 -6.50
CA GLY A 95 10.50 -13.36 -6.60
C GLY A 95 9.33 -13.72 -7.50
#